data_AF-A0A1C5D0T9-F1
#
_entry.id   AF-A0A1C5D0T9-F1
#
_cell.length_a   1.000
_cell.length_b   1.000
_cell.length_c   1.000
_cell.angle_alpha   90.00
_cell.angle_beta   90.00
_cell.angle_gamma   90.00
#
_symmetry.space_group_name_H-M   'P 1'
#
loop_
_entity.id
_entity.type
_entity.pdbx_description
1 polymer ?
#
loop_
_entity_poly.entity_id
_entity_poly.type
_entity_poly.pdbx_seq_one_letter_code
_entity_poly.pdbx_strand_id
1 'polypeptide(L)'
;MDGEQIVVGAPPGPPAAASTGGAAAGGGSPTSGPVSLNRATLEQLDTLPGVGPVLAQHIVDYRTQHGGFRSVDELREVNGIGDRRFADLQPLVGP
;
A
#
# COMPACT_ATOMS: atom_id res chain seq x y z
N MET A 1 12.72 -46.58 3.08
CA MET A 1 13.87 -45.80 3.59
C MET A 1 14.67 -45.48 2.35
N ASP A 2 14.67 -44.27 1.78
CA ASP A 2 14.32 -42.91 2.26
C ASP A 2 13.78 -42.15 1.03
N GLY A 3 12.76 -41.29 1.09
CA GLY A 3 12.77 -39.97 1.75
C GLY A 3 12.93 -38.90 0.65
N GLU A 4 12.10 -37.85 0.67
CA GLU A 4 12.19 -36.64 -0.19
C GLU A 4 11.62 -36.83 -1.63
N GLN A 5 10.67 -36.05 -2.18
CA GLN A 5 10.05 -34.79 -1.80
C GLN A 5 8.71 -34.61 -2.55
N ILE A 6 7.78 -33.96 -1.85
CA ILE A 6 6.54 -33.33 -2.31
C ILE A 6 6.72 -32.38 -3.50
N VAL A 7 5.89 -32.51 -4.55
CA VAL A 7 5.61 -31.43 -5.50
C VAL A 7 4.12 -31.17 -5.46
N VAL A 8 3.71 -30.23 -4.60
CA VAL A 8 2.34 -29.71 -4.55
C VAL A 8 2.27 -28.52 -5.50
N GLY A 9 1.32 -28.58 -6.42
CA GLY A 9 1.07 -27.53 -7.42
C GLY A 9 0.34 -26.31 -6.88
N ALA A 10 0.56 -25.18 -7.55
CA ALA A 10 -0.37 -24.05 -7.66
C ALA A 10 -0.07 -23.31 -8.99
N PRO A 11 -1.08 -22.77 -9.68
CA PRO A 11 -0.96 -22.28 -11.07
C PRO A 11 -0.11 -21.00 -11.20
N PRO A 12 0.47 -20.75 -12.39
CA PRO A 12 1.27 -19.55 -12.65
C PRO A 12 0.37 -18.31 -12.68
N GLY A 13 0.60 -17.39 -11.75
CA GLY A 13 0.16 -16.00 -11.90
C GLY A 13 0.86 -15.37 -13.12
N PRO A 14 0.18 -14.46 -13.86
CA PRO A 14 0.70 -13.95 -15.13
C PRO A 14 2.04 -13.23 -14.97
N PRO A 15 2.91 -13.28 -16.00
CA PRO A 15 4.25 -12.71 -15.95
C PRO A 15 4.21 -11.18 -15.91
N ALA A 16 5.15 -10.63 -15.15
CA ALA A 16 5.55 -9.23 -15.19
C ALA A 16 5.81 -8.77 -16.64
N ALA A 17 4.97 -7.87 -17.14
CA ALA A 17 5.22 -7.13 -18.36
C ALA A 17 5.90 -5.80 -18.01
N ALA A 18 7.23 -5.79 -18.12
CA ALA A 18 8.02 -4.57 -18.11
C ALA A 18 7.60 -3.68 -19.30
N SER A 19 7.19 -2.45 -18.99
CA SER A 19 7.00 -1.38 -19.97
C SER A 19 7.98 -0.26 -19.63
N THR A 20 9.11 -0.18 -20.32
CA THR A 20 10.18 0.80 -20.14
C THR A 20 10.10 1.94 -21.16
N GLY A 21 9.04 2.74 -21.14
CA GLY A 21 8.90 3.85 -22.10
C GLY A 21 8.41 5.15 -21.49
N GLY A 22 9.28 6.16 -21.44
CA GLY A 22 8.85 7.56 -21.49
C GLY A 22 9.51 8.49 -20.48
N ALA A 23 10.73 8.95 -20.79
CA ALA A 23 11.25 10.18 -20.22
C ALA A 23 10.49 11.37 -20.83
N ALA A 24 9.87 12.19 -19.98
CA ALA A 24 9.55 13.59 -20.27
C ALA A 24 9.75 14.40 -19.00
N ALA A 25 10.75 15.26 -19.04
CA ALA A 25 11.06 16.23 -18.00
C ALA A 25 9.89 17.21 -17.83
N GLY A 26 9.52 17.46 -16.57
CA GLY A 26 8.63 18.54 -16.16
C GLY A 26 8.95 18.88 -14.71
N GLY A 27 9.65 19.99 -14.51
CA GLY A 27 10.05 20.45 -13.19
C GLY A 27 8.84 20.72 -12.29
N GLY A 28 8.93 20.21 -11.07
CA GLY A 28 8.08 20.54 -9.93
C GLY A 28 8.86 20.17 -8.69
N SER A 29 8.98 21.10 -7.75
CA SER A 29 9.71 21.05 -6.49
C SER A 29 9.75 19.68 -5.77
N PRO A 30 10.73 19.41 -4.89
CA PRO A 30 10.67 18.27 -3.99
C PRO A 30 9.61 18.53 -2.90
N THR A 31 8.35 18.68 -3.29
CA THR A 31 7.24 18.47 -2.39
C THR A 31 7.12 16.96 -2.29
N SER A 32 7.56 16.41 -1.16
CA SER A 32 7.23 15.04 -0.74
C SER A 32 5.80 14.73 -1.19
N GLY A 33 5.69 13.92 -2.25
CA GLY A 33 4.38 13.62 -2.84
C GLY A 33 3.52 12.86 -1.83
N PRO A 34 2.20 12.86 -2.00
CA PRO A 34 1.32 12.09 -1.13
C PRO A 34 1.74 10.61 -1.12
N VAL A 35 1.75 10.00 0.07
CA VAL A 35 2.06 8.59 0.26
C VAL A 35 0.94 7.75 -0.37
N SER A 36 1.28 6.93 -1.36
CA SER A 36 0.29 6.07 -2.05
C SER A 36 -0.09 4.87 -1.19
N LEU A 37 -1.34 4.77 -0.75
CA LEU A 37 -1.84 3.67 0.10
C LEU A 37 -1.69 2.30 -0.55
N ASN A 38 -1.88 2.20 -1.86
CA ASN A 38 -1.74 0.94 -2.59
C ASN A 38 -0.29 0.45 -2.67
N ARG A 39 0.68 1.37 -2.68
CA ARG A 39 2.11 1.03 -2.85
C ARG A 39 2.97 1.23 -1.61
N ALA A 40 2.44 1.91 -0.60
CA ALA A 40 3.18 2.23 0.60
C ALA A 40 3.59 0.97 1.35
N THR A 41 4.81 0.98 1.85
CA THR A 41 5.31 -0.02 2.80
C THR A 41 4.82 0.31 4.21
N LEU A 42 4.95 -0.67 5.12
CA LEU A 42 4.63 -0.45 6.54
C LEU A 42 5.38 0.75 7.12
N GLU A 43 6.68 0.87 6.84
CA GLU A 43 7.49 1.99 7.31
C GLU A 43 7.02 3.33 6.75
N GLN A 44 6.61 3.37 5.46
CA GLN A 44 6.07 4.60 4.87
C GLN A 44 4.75 5.01 5.52
N LEU A 45 3.89 4.04 5.84
CA LEU A 45 2.63 4.31 6.55
C LEU A 45 2.89 4.74 8.00
N ASP A 46 3.87 4.13 8.67
CA ASP A 46 4.28 4.48 10.04
C ASP A 46 4.86 5.89 10.15
N THR A 47 5.43 6.45 9.07
CA THR A 47 5.87 7.85 9.06
C THR A 47 4.73 8.87 9.11
N LEU A 48 3.48 8.42 8.95
CA LEU A 48 2.31 9.31 8.92
C LEU A 48 1.84 9.66 10.34
N PRO A 49 1.39 10.91 10.57
CA PRO A 49 0.97 11.37 11.88
C PRO A 49 -0.22 10.56 12.40
N GLY A 50 -0.04 9.90 13.54
CA GLY A 50 -1.09 9.10 14.19
C GLY A 50 -1.28 7.70 13.60
N VAL A 51 -0.47 7.30 12.61
CA VAL A 51 -0.36 5.92 12.14
C VAL A 51 0.85 5.30 12.82
N GLY A 52 0.61 4.30 13.66
CA GLY A 52 1.68 3.48 14.24
C GLY A 52 1.77 2.11 13.57
N PRO A 53 2.66 1.22 14.05
CA PRO A 53 2.93 -0.07 13.41
C PRO A 53 1.67 -0.95 13.31
N VAL A 54 0.80 -0.92 14.32
CA VAL A 54 -0.47 -1.65 14.32
C VAL A 54 -1.41 -1.13 13.22
N LEU A 55 -1.53 0.19 13.10
CA LEU A 55 -2.45 0.81 12.15
C LEU A 55 -1.94 0.68 10.71
N ALA A 56 -0.63 0.85 10.52
CA ALA A 56 0.04 0.55 9.26
C ALA A 56 -0.25 -0.90 8.83
N GLN A 57 -0.19 -1.86 9.75
CA GLN A 57 -0.51 -3.25 9.45
C GLN A 57 -1.97 -3.44 9.07
N HIS A 58 -2.90 -2.78 9.75
CA HIS A 58 -4.32 -2.82 9.38
C HIS A 58 -4.57 -2.23 7.97
N ILE A 59 -3.85 -1.17 7.57
CA ILE A 59 -3.95 -0.60 6.22
C ILE A 59 -3.47 -1.61 5.17
N VAL A 60 -2.34 -2.29 5.43
CA VAL A 60 -1.82 -3.32 4.52
C VAL A 60 -2.77 -4.52 4.43
N ASP A 61 -3.34 -4.94 5.55
CA ASP A 61 -4.29 -6.03 5.64
C ASP A 61 -5.59 -5.69 4.89
N TYR A 62 -6.10 -4.47 5.06
CA TYR A 62 -7.25 -3.94 4.32
C TYR A 62 -7.00 -3.97 2.81
N ARG A 63 -5.85 -3.43 2.36
CA ARG A 63 -5.40 -3.51 0.96
C ARG A 63 -5.40 -4.93 0.43
N THR A 64 -4.90 -5.89 1.22
CA THR A 64 -4.76 -7.29 0.78
C THR A 64 -6.12 -7.97 0.65
N GLN A 65 -7.04 -7.70 1.58
CA GLN A 65 -8.40 -8.26 1.57
C GLN A 65 -9.31 -7.63 0.52
N HIS A 66 -9.21 -6.31 0.32
CA HIS A 66 -10.08 -5.55 -0.59
C HIS A 66 -9.49 -5.41 -2.01
N GLY A 67 -8.23 -5.80 -2.21
CA GLY A 67 -7.51 -5.67 -3.47
C GLY A 67 -6.95 -4.26 -3.71
N GLY A 68 -6.91 -3.41 -2.69
CA GLY A 68 -6.39 -2.05 -2.72
C GLY A 68 -7.38 -1.01 -2.18
N PHE A 69 -6.91 0.24 -2.12
CA PHE A 69 -7.71 1.43 -1.84
C PHE A 69 -8.12 2.06 -3.18
N ARG A 70 -9.41 2.27 -3.40
CA ARG A 70 -9.93 3.01 -4.57
C ARG A 70 -9.99 4.51 -4.28
N SER A 71 -10.09 4.89 -3.02
CA SER A 71 -10.15 6.26 -2.56
C SER A 71 -9.54 6.42 -1.18
N VAL A 72 -9.14 7.65 -0.84
CA VAL A 72 -8.56 7.96 0.47
C VAL A 72 -9.58 7.75 1.59
N ASP A 73 -10.88 7.95 1.32
CA ASP A 73 -11.98 7.78 2.30
C ASP A 73 -12.07 6.36 2.87
N GLU A 74 -11.65 5.34 2.11
CA GLU A 74 -11.60 3.94 2.58
C GLU A 74 -10.66 3.73 3.77
N LEU A 75 -9.73 4.66 4.03
CA LEU A 75 -8.97 4.65 5.28
C LEU A 75 -9.89 4.68 6.50
N ARG A 76 -11.07 5.30 6.43
CA ARG A 76 -12.03 5.35 7.53
C ARG A 76 -12.66 4.00 7.83
N GLU A 77 -12.62 3.06 6.88
CA GLU A 77 -13.04 1.67 7.09
C GLU A 77 -11.99 0.85 7.83
N VAL A 78 -10.73 1.30 7.86
CA VAL A 78 -9.65 0.62 8.56
C VAL A 78 -9.83 0.76 10.07
N ASN A 79 -9.85 -0.38 10.77
CA ASN A 79 -10.04 -0.41 12.21
C ASN A 79 -8.94 0.40 12.91
N GLY A 80 -9.34 1.41 13.67
CA GLY A 80 -8.43 2.32 14.37
C GLY A 80 -8.15 3.63 13.64
N ILE A 81 -8.66 3.85 12.43
CA ILE A 81 -8.66 5.19 11.81
C ILE A 81 -9.98 5.88 12.16
N GLY A 82 -9.92 6.90 13.02
CA GLY A 82 -11.07 7.77 13.31
C GLY A 82 -11.01 9.06 12.49
N ASP A 83 -12.09 9.85 12.52
CA ASP A 83 -12.21 11.10 11.73
C ASP A 83 -11.04 12.06 11.93
N ARG A 84 -10.51 12.14 13.17
CA ARG A 84 -9.36 12.99 13.48
C ARG A 84 -8.10 12.55 12.75
N ARG A 85 -7.78 11.25 12.80
CA ARG A 85 -6.61 10.68 12.10
C ARG A 85 -6.80 10.80 10.59
N PHE A 86 -7.99 10.46 10.10
CA PHE A 86 -8.32 10.59 8.68
C PHE A 86 -8.09 12.01 8.16
N ALA A 87 -8.52 13.05 8.89
CA ALA A 87 -8.32 14.43 8.48
C ALA A 87 -6.84 14.83 8.38
N ASP A 88 -6.00 14.33 9.29
CA ASP A 88 -4.54 14.55 9.24
C ASP A 88 -3.87 13.76 8.09
N LEU A 89 -4.40 12.58 7.74
CA LEU A 89 -3.85 11.72 6.71
C LEU A 89 -4.31 12.10 5.30
N GLN A 90 -5.57 12.50 5.13
CA GLN A 90 -6.19 12.86 3.87
C GLN A 90 -5.31 13.75 2.96
N PRO A 91 -4.68 14.84 3.45
CA PRO A 91 -3.84 15.68 2.60
C PRO A 91 -2.46 15.09 2.30
N LEU A 92 -2.03 14.07 3.04
CA LEU A 92 -0.70 13.46 2.96
C LEU A 92 -0.68 12.16 2.16
N VAL A 93 -1.85 11.60 1.83
CA VAL A 93 -1.96 10.28 1.21
C VAL A 93 -2.83 10.32 -0.04
N GLY A 94 -2.56 9.38 -0.95
CA GLY A 94 -3.38 9.14 -2.14
C GLY A 94 -3.65 7.64 -2.29
N PRO A 95 -4.64 7.22 -3.10
CA PRO A 95 -4.84 5.82 -3.43
C PRO A 95 -3.57 5.22 -4.07
#